data_AF-A0AAN9UM00-F1
#
_entry.id   AF-A0AAN9UM00-F1
#
_cell.length_a   1.000
_cell.length_b   1.000
_cell.length_c   1.000
_cell.angle_alpha   90.00
_cell.angle_beta   90.00
_cell.angle_gamma   90.00
#
_symmetry.space_group_name_H-M   'P 1'
#
loop_
_entity.id
_entity.type
_entity.pdbx_description
1 polymer ?
#
loop_
_entity_poly.entity_id
_entity_poly.type
_entity_poly.pdbx_seq_one_letter_code
_entity_poly.pdbx_strand_id
1 'polypeptide(L)'
;MPGLSVADGTPRDCSSNRCGSQADTSIIRDSEIEKGKVGPLGRTEGNGAVNATTMIQSFMSGAAAPTNDGAADATGVEDDIDQSQLRDGRRSKQTRGLGSFLSGLFGGGQDNSGAGNKTETAAETNVAATAGKGAASGLPTCADDGSITMTFRQINQDGAGPMEAAVDGTSGGTDPAAFQPAEVTQDVPGIGFGGLSLATNTDFPVTVQMPAGMTCDATVGGASNVCVVRVRNGAAAGPFGGSAAFTQSAAARKRAIQYRLKKRAAENRRRHLLEGR
;
A
#
# COMPACT_ATOMS: atom_id res chain seq x y z
N MET A 1 -12.14 -6.70 -0.94
CA MET A 1 -11.84 -6.26 -2.33
C MET A 1 -10.35 -6.41 -2.55
N PRO A 2 -9.89 -6.96 -3.69
CA PRO A 2 -8.49 -7.00 -4.07
C PRO A 2 -7.90 -5.59 -4.28
N GLY A 3 -6.57 -5.49 -4.28
CA GLY A 3 -5.87 -4.26 -4.67
C GLY A 3 -6.16 -3.88 -6.12
N LEU A 4 -5.98 -2.60 -6.46
CA LEU A 4 -6.38 -2.05 -7.76
C LEU A 4 -5.47 -2.49 -8.92
N SER A 5 -4.29 -3.01 -8.61
CA SER A 5 -3.38 -3.58 -9.60
C SER A 5 -3.43 -5.10 -9.68
N VAL A 6 -4.07 -5.76 -8.71
CA VAL A 6 -4.08 -7.23 -8.57
C VAL A 6 -4.76 -7.85 -9.78
N ALA A 7 -4.13 -8.85 -10.38
CA ALA A 7 -4.62 -9.52 -11.57
C ALA A 7 -4.64 -11.04 -11.40
N ASP A 8 -5.77 -11.66 -11.70
CA ASP A 8 -5.90 -13.12 -11.67
C ASP A 8 -4.94 -13.77 -12.67
N GLY A 9 -4.44 -14.96 -12.33
CA GLY A 9 -3.44 -15.66 -13.13
C GLY A 9 -2.00 -15.21 -12.88
N THR A 10 -1.76 -14.19 -12.06
CA THR A 10 -0.41 -13.84 -11.61
C THR A 10 0.14 -14.99 -10.74
N PRO A 11 1.30 -15.59 -11.06
CA PRO A 11 1.87 -16.67 -10.26
C PRO A 11 2.16 -16.24 -8.82
N ARG A 12 1.85 -17.11 -7.85
CA ARG A 12 2.03 -16.82 -6.41
C ARG A 12 2.85 -17.86 -5.66
N ASP A 13 3.39 -18.85 -6.37
CA ASP A 13 4.19 -19.97 -5.86
C ASP A 13 5.68 -19.82 -6.19
N CYS A 14 6.08 -18.62 -6.64
CA CYS A 14 7.45 -18.32 -7.04
C CYS A 14 7.79 -16.86 -6.69
N SER A 15 9.04 -16.64 -6.30
CA SER A 15 9.50 -15.33 -5.81
C SER A 15 10.44 -14.61 -6.78
N SER A 16 10.63 -15.13 -7.99
CA SER A 16 11.52 -14.55 -8.98
C SER A 16 10.76 -13.80 -10.05
N ASN A 17 11.33 -12.72 -10.54
CA ASN A 17 10.88 -11.99 -11.72
C ASN A 17 10.62 -12.91 -12.92
N ARG A 18 11.49 -13.89 -13.13
CA ARG A 18 11.45 -14.85 -14.24
C ARG A 18 10.25 -15.80 -14.26
N CYS A 19 9.41 -15.80 -13.25
CA CYS A 19 8.17 -16.57 -13.29
C CYS A 19 6.94 -15.68 -13.46
N GLY A 20 7.10 -14.35 -13.53
CA GLY A 20 5.98 -13.41 -13.64
C GLY A 20 5.21 -13.15 -12.36
N SER A 21 5.70 -13.56 -11.18
CA SER A 21 4.98 -13.34 -9.90
C SER A 21 4.85 -11.88 -9.46
N GLN A 22 5.57 -10.99 -10.14
CA GLN A 22 5.54 -9.54 -9.95
C GLN A 22 4.76 -8.81 -11.06
N ALA A 23 4.13 -9.54 -11.97
CA ALA A 23 3.47 -8.94 -13.13
C ALA A 23 2.31 -8.00 -12.75
N ASP A 24 1.75 -8.12 -11.55
CA ASP A 24 0.70 -7.25 -11.02
C ASP A 24 1.18 -6.28 -9.92
N THR A 25 2.50 -6.22 -9.68
CA THR A 25 3.14 -5.21 -8.83
C THR A 25 3.01 -3.84 -9.49
N SER A 26 2.56 -2.84 -8.74
CA SER A 26 2.51 -1.47 -9.26
C SER A 26 3.91 -0.85 -9.25
N ILE A 27 4.32 -0.32 -10.40
CA ILE A 27 5.51 0.51 -10.58
C ILE A 27 5.05 1.97 -10.62
N ILE A 28 5.38 2.72 -9.56
CA ILE A 28 4.82 4.06 -9.29
C ILE A 28 5.94 5.11 -9.32
N ARG A 29 6.43 5.39 -10.52
CA ARG A 29 7.52 6.35 -10.75
C ARG A 29 6.99 7.77 -10.91
N ASP A 30 7.45 8.69 -10.08
CA ASP A 30 7.07 10.12 -10.18
C ASP A 30 7.39 10.69 -11.56
N SER A 31 8.55 10.36 -12.12
CA SER A 31 8.92 10.82 -13.46
C SER A 31 7.99 10.32 -14.59
N GLU A 32 7.29 9.20 -14.42
CA GLU A 32 6.30 8.72 -15.38
C GLU A 32 4.96 9.44 -15.19
N ILE A 33 4.57 9.70 -13.93
CA ILE A 33 3.36 10.44 -13.54
C ILE A 33 3.45 11.90 -14.00
N GLU A 34 4.55 12.59 -13.69
CA GLU A 34 4.77 14.00 -14.03
C GLU A 34 4.80 14.24 -15.55
N LYS A 35 5.28 13.25 -16.31
CA LYS A 35 5.28 13.28 -17.79
C LYS A 35 3.94 12.85 -18.39
N GLY A 36 2.95 12.49 -17.57
CA GLY A 36 1.64 12.03 -18.02
C GLY A 36 1.66 10.69 -18.76
N LYS A 37 2.72 9.88 -18.59
CA LYS A 37 2.81 8.55 -19.22
C LYS A 37 1.86 7.54 -18.58
N VAL A 38 1.66 7.68 -17.27
CA VAL A 38 0.78 6.85 -16.45
C VAL A 38 0.03 7.73 -15.45
N GLY A 39 -1.10 7.25 -14.94
CA GLY A 39 -1.80 7.89 -13.83
C GLY A 39 -1.07 7.72 -12.49
N PRO A 40 -1.55 8.35 -11.41
CA PRO A 40 -0.90 8.30 -10.10
C PRO A 40 -0.86 6.89 -9.50
N LEU A 41 -1.68 5.94 -9.98
CA LEU A 41 -1.63 4.56 -9.54
C LEU A 41 -0.48 3.76 -10.20
N GLY A 42 0.27 4.37 -11.11
CA GLY A 42 1.36 3.72 -11.82
C GLY A 42 0.87 2.76 -12.89
N ARG A 43 1.71 1.77 -13.18
CA ARG A 43 1.43 0.69 -14.12
C ARG A 43 1.94 -0.64 -13.58
N THR A 44 1.43 -1.73 -14.11
CA THR A 44 2.02 -3.06 -13.94
C THR A 44 2.62 -3.53 -15.25
N GLU A 45 3.52 -4.50 -15.20
CA GLU A 45 4.06 -5.12 -16.42
C GLU A 45 3.04 -6.06 -17.07
N GLY A 46 2.11 -6.63 -16.29
CA GLY A 46 1.10 -7.56 -16.78
C GLY A 46 -0.13 -6.92 -17.39
N ASN A 47 -0.44 -5.65 -17.09
CA ASN A 47 -1.68 -4.99 -17.54
C ASN A 47 -1.53 -3.52 -17.91
N GLY A 48 -0.32 -2.96 -17.87
CA GLY A 48 -0.10 -1.54 -18.15
C GLY A 48 -0.68 -0.63 -17.07
N ALA A 49 -1.22 0.52 -17.46
CA ALA A 49 -1.66 1.55 -16.52
C ALA A 49 -2.77 1.04 -15.57
N VAL A 50 -2.59 1.24 -14.27
CA VAL A 50 -3.56 0.79 -13.25
C VAL A 50 -4.82 1.67 -13.31
N ASN A 51 -6.00 1.04 -13.41
CA ASN A 51 -7.28 1.73 -13.50
C ASN A 51 -8.22 1.33 -12.35
N ALA A 52 -8.43 2.26 -11.41
CA ALA A 52 -9.31 2.05 -10.26
C ALA A 52 -10.75 1.70 -10.67
N THR A 53 -11.27 2.33 -11.72
CA THR A 53 -12.66 2.14 -12.18
C THR A 53 -12.92 0.68 -12.52
N THR A 54 -12.00 0.04 -13.24
CA THR A 54 -12.14 -1.35 -13.68
C THR A 54 -12.26 -2.30 -12.48
N MET A 55 -11.35 -2.18 -11.51
CA MET A 55 -11.35 -3.08 -10.35
C MET A 55 -12.52 -2.81 -9.40
N ILE A 56 -12.91 -1.54 -9.23
CA ILE A 56 -14.10 -1.18 -8.46
C ILE A 56 -15.36 -1.73 -9.14
N GLN A 57 -15.52 -1.60 -10.46
CA GLN A 57 -16.67 -2.16 -11.17
C GLN A 57 -16.70 -3.69 -11.10
N SER A 58 -15.55 -4.35 -11.24
CA SER A 58 -15.46 -5.80 -11.07
C SER A 58 -15.95 -6.23 -9.70
N PHE A 59 -15.46 -5.59 -8.63
CA PHE A 59 -15.89 -5.90 -7.28
C PHE A 59 -17.36 -5.53 -7.00
N MET A 60 -17.83 -4.37 -7.47
CA MET A 60 -19.17 -3.85 -7.17
C MET A 60 -20.28 -4.51 -7.98
N SER A 61 -20.03 -4.88 -9.25
CA SER A 61 -21.08 -5.39 -10.14
C SER A 61 -20.72 -6.68 -10.88
N GLY A 62 -19.54 -7.24 -10.65
CA GLY A 62 -19.08 -8.43 -11.36
C GLY A 62 -18.62 -8.13 -12.80
N ALA A 63 -18.29 -6.87 -13.10
CA ALA A 63 -17.71 -6.52 -14.40
C ALA A 63 -16.38 -7.25 -14.63
N ALA A 64 -16.04 -7.46 -15.91
CA ALA A 64 -14.77 -8.07 -16.27
C ALA A 64 -13.59 -7.22 -15.77
N ALA A 65 -12.59 -7.89 -15.21
CA ALA A 65 -11.30 -7.31 -14.84
C ALA A 65 -10.19 -7.96 -15.69
N PRO A 66 -9.07 -7.25 -15.92
CA PRO A 66 -7.92 -7.81 -16.60
C PRO A 66 -7.35 -9.00 -15.82
N THR A 67 -7.00 -10.05 -16.55
CA THR A 67 -6.14 -11.13 -16.03
C THR A 67 -4.68 -10.79 -16.31
N ASN A 68 -3.75 -11.49 -15.69
CA ASN A 68 -2.33 -11.29 -15.96
C ASN A 68 -2.00 -11.61 -17.43
N ASP A 69 -1.45 -10.63 -18.16
CA ASP A 69 -0.92 -10.78 -19.53
C ASP A 69 0.62 -10.58 -19.57
N GLY A 70 1.27 -10.59 -18.40
CA GLY A 70 2.71 -10.40 -18.27
C GLY A 70 3.49 -11.63 -18.71
N ALA A 71 4.51 -11.43 -19.57
CA ALA A 71 5.43 -12.50 -19.93
C ALA A 71 6.28 -12.94 -18.72
N ALA A 72 6.60 -14.24 -18.65
CA ALA A 72 7.42 -14.81 -17.59
C ALA A 72 8.81 -14.15 -17.45
N ASP A 73 9.31 -13.41 -18.44
CA ASP A 73 10.67 -12.85 -18.43
C ASP A 73 10.71 -11.29 -18.54
N ALA A 74 9.60 -10.58 -18.30
CA ALA A 74 9.47 -9.14 -18.64
C ALA A 74 9.68 -8.14 -17.47
N THR A 75 9.99 -8.58 -16.26
CA THR A 75 10.11 -7.67 -15.10
C THR A 75 11.56 -7.27 -14.79
N GLY A 76 11.73 -6.17 -14.05
CA GLY A 76 13.00 -5.47 -13.84
C GLY A 76 14.18 -6.31 -13.35
N VAL A 77 15.39 -5.73 -13.40
CA VAL A 77 16.61 -6.38 -12.91
C VAL A 77 16.40 -6.69 -11.42
N GLU A 78 16.43 -7.97 -11.05
CA GLU A 78 16.53 -8.38 -9.65
C GLU A 78 17.83 -7.78 -9.11
N ASP A 79 17.75 -6.99 -8.04
CA ASP A 79 18.95 -6.64 -7.30
C ASP A 79 19.44 -7.92 -6.62
N ASP A 80 20.53 -8.51 -7.13
CA ASP A 80 21.24 -9.66 -6.54
C ASP A 80 21.83 -9.26 -5.18
N ILE A 81 20.98 -9.17 -4.17
CA ILE A 81 21.39 -8.82 -2.82
C ILE A 81 21.90 -10.09 -2.15
N ASP A 82 23.20 -10.15 -1.92
CA ASP A 82 23.84 -11.23 -1.17
C ASP A 82 23.27 -11.30 0.27
N GLN A 83 22.54 -12.39 0.56
CA GLN A 83 21.98 -12.68 1.88
C GLN A 83 23.02 -12.66 3.01
N SER A 84 24.31 -12.83 2.69
CA SER A 84 25.40 -12.75 3.66
C SER A 84 25.53 -11.34 4.28
N GLN A 85 25.29 -10.28 3.51
CA GLN A 85 25.41 -8.89 3.95
C GLN A 85 24.28 -8.48 4.91
N LEU A 86 23.07 -9.05 4.75
CA LEU A 86 21.93 -8.82 5.65
C LEU A 86 22.09 -9.53 7.00
N ARG A 87 22.83 -10.66 7.05
CA ARG A 87 23.17 -11.33 8.32
C ARG A 87 24.28 -10.61 9.08
N ASP A 88 25.23 -9.99 8.39
CA ASP A 88 26.39 -9.35 9.04
C ASP A 88 26.05 -8.00 9.71
N GLY A 89 25.02 -7.30 9.21
CA GLY A 89 24.45 -6.12 9.88
C GLY A 89 23.90 -6.39 11.29
N ARG A 90 23.56 -7.66 11.61
CA ARG A 90 23.18 -8.10 12.97
C ARG A 90 24.38 -8.47 13.85
N ARG A 91 25.52 -8.87 13.28
CA ARG A 91 26.74 -9.22 14.03
C ARG A 91 27.62 -8.01 14.34
N SER A 92 27.61 -7.00 13.48
CA SER A 92 28.43 -5.79 13.64
C SER A 92 28.05 -4.91 14.85
N LYS A 93 26.92 -5.17 15.53
CA LYS A 93 26.47 -4.40 16.70
C LYS A 93 26.58 -5.16 18.03
N GLN A 94 27.35 -6.26 18.07
CA GLN A 94 27.51 -7.11 19.26
C GLN A 94 28.96 -7.19 19.79
N THR A 95 29.80 -6.21 19.50
CA THR A 95 31.16 -6.14 20.07
C THR A 95 31.51 -4.71 20.50
N ARG A 96 31.05 -4.33 21.70
CA ARG A 96 31.78 -3.50 22.69
C ARG A 96 30.83 -3.05 23.80
N GLY A 97 30.76 -3.81 24.90
CA GLY A 97 30.11 -3.36 26.12
C GLY A 97 29.63 -4.51 27.01
N LEU A 98 30.48 -4.84 27.99
CA LEU A 98 30.28 -5.72 29.14
C LEU A 98 28.82 -5.97 29.60
N GLY A 99 28.50 -7.22 29.95
CA GLY A 99 27.58 -7.48 31.05
C GLY A 99 26.59 -8.63 30.84
N SER A 100 27.06 -9.85 31.11
CA SER A 100 26.24 -10.99 31.50
C SER A 100 25.13 -10.61 32.48
N PHE A 101 23.86 -10.48 32.06
CA PHE A 101 22.70 -10.63 32.96
C PHE A 101 21.31 -10.73 32.30
N LEU A 102 21.10 -11.42 31.16
CA LEU A 102 19.72 -11.71 30.70
C LEU A 102 19.57 -12.95 29.79
N SER A 103 20.46 -13.94 29.95
CA SER A 103 20.35 -15.27 29.32
C SER A 103 19.32 -16.19 30.00
N GLY A 104 18.34 -15.65 30.72
CA GLY A 104 17.42 -16.44 31.52
C GLY A 104 16.23 -15.64 32.00
N LEU A 105 15.29 -15.35 31.10
CA LEU A 105 13.90 -15.10 31.48
C LEU A 105 12.98 -15.69 30.41
N PHE A 106 12.79 -17.01 30.51
CA PHE A 106 11.63 -17.67 29.94
C PHE A 106 10.37 -16.94 30.40
N GLY A 107 9.55 -16.51 29.45
CA GLY A 107 8.22 -15.95 29.68
C GLY A 107 8.17 -14.42 29.57
N GLY A 108 7.72 -13.90 28.43
CA GLY A 108 7.42 -12.48 28.30
C GLY A 108 7.11 -12.05 26.88
N GLY A 109 5.81 -12.03 26.53
CA GLY A 109 5.24 -11.11 25.53
C GLY A 109 5.71 -11.29 24.10
N GLN A 110 5.17 -12.28 23.41
CA GLN A 110 5.20 -12.33 21.96
C GLN A 110 4.24 -11.28 21.38
N ASP A 111 4.71 -10.05 21.21
CA ASP A 111 4.08 -9.10 20.30
C ASP A 111 4.35 -9.55 18.86
N ASN A 112 3.44 -10.36 18.34
CA ASN A 112 3.39 -10.84 16.95
C ASN A 112 2.91 -9.77 15.95
N SER A 113 2.97 -8.48 16.32
CA SER A 113 2.30 -7.38 15.60
C SER A 113 2.93 -7.00 14.24
N GLY A 114 3.88 -7.80 13.74
CA GLY A 114 4.50 -7.64 12.42
C GLY A 114 4.98 -8.95 11.78
N ALA A 115 4.57 -10.11 12.30
CA ALA A 115 4.92 -11.40 11.70
C ALA A 115 4.06 -11.62 10.45
N GLY A 116 4.66 -11.48 9.27
CA GLY A 116 3.99 -11.80 8.01
C GLY A 116 3.67 -13.29 7.89
N ASN A 117 2.65 -13.62 7.10
CA ASN A 117 2.23 -14.98 6.84
C ASN A 117 2.73 -15.43 5.48
N LYS A 118 3.45 -16.55 5.40
CA LYS A 118 3.80 -17.14 4.11
C LYS A 118 2.56 -17.71 3.45
N THR A 119 2.33 -17.31 2.20
CA THR A 119 1.17 -17.75 1.43
C THR A 119 1.65 -18.22 0.07
N GLU A 120 1.61 -19.54 -0.15
CA GLU A 120 1.95 -20.16 -1.42
C GLU A 120 0.66 -20.69 -2.05
N THR A 121 0.21 -20.03 -3.11
CA THR A 121 -0.86 -20.51 -3.98
C THR A 121 -0.33 -20.55 -5.40
N ALA A 122 -0.84 -21.42 -6.28
CA ALA A 122 -0.33 -21.49 -7.65
C ALA A 122 -0.45 -20.14 -8.39
N ALA A 123 -1.62 -19.50 -8.29
CA ALA A 123 -1.87 -18.22 -8.92
C ALA A 123 -2.86 -17.36 -8.12
N GLU A 124 -2.86 -16.07 -8.42
CA GLU A 124 -3.88 -15.12 -7.98
C GLU A 124 -5.24 -15.49 -8.57
N THR A 125 -6.28 -15.47 -7.73
CA THR A 125 -7.66 -15.81 -8.12
C THR A 125 -8.70 -14.93 -7.41
N ASN A 126 -8.26 -13.99 -6.58
CA ASN A 126 -9.16 -13.22 -5.72
C ASN A 126 -10.01 -12.22 -6.50
N VAL A 127 -9.62 -11.81 -7.71
CA VAL A 127 -10.41 -10.86 -8.50
C VAL A 127 -11.72 -11.52 -8.93
N ALA A 128 -11.65 -12.64 -9.64
CA ALA A 128 -12.82 -13.42 -10.02
C ALA A 128 -13.58 -13.94 -8.79
N ALA A 129 -12.86 -14.42 -7.76
CA ALA A 129 -13.51 -14.96 -6.56
C ALA A 129 -14.26 -13.89 -5.73
N THR A 130 -13.99 -12.59 -5.94
CA THR A 130 -14.67 -11.49 -5.24
C THR A 130 -15.49 -10.59 -6.14
N ALA A 131 -15.51 -10.84 -7.44
CA ALA A 131 -16.32 -10.11 -8.41
C ALA A 131 -17.80 -10.10 -7.98
N GLY A 132 -18.41 -8.92 -8.01
CA GLY A 132 -19.82 -8.71 -7.64
C GLY A 132 -20.14 -8.76 -6.14
N LYS A 133 -19.21 -9.18 -5.26
CA LYS A 133 -19.47 -9.23 -3.80
C LYS A 133 -19.78 -7.85 -3.20
N GLY A 134 -19.22 -6.79 -3.79
CA GLY A 134 -19.43 -5.41 -3.40
C GLY A 134 -20.88 -4.94 -3.56
N ALA A 135 -21.69 -5.57 -4.40
CA ALA A 135 -23.12 -5.26 -4.51
C ALA A 135 -23.86 -5.45 -3.17
N ALA A 136 -23.44 -6.45 -2.39
CA ALA A 136 -24.04 -6.76 -1.09
C ALA A 136 -23.26 -6.12 0.07
N SER A 137 -21.93 -6.16 0.04
CA SER A 137 -21.10 -5.70 1.16
C SER A 137 -20.75 -4.21 1.12
N GLY A 138 -20.89 -3.56 -0.05
CA GLY A 138 -20.21 -2.30 -0.33
C GLY A 138 -18.69 -2.48 -0.46
N LEU A 139 -18.00 -1.38 -0.79
CA LEU A 139 -16.54 -1.29 -0.72
C LEU A 139 -16.06 -1.43 0.73
N PRO A 140 -14.83 -1.94 0.97
CA PRO A 140 -14.20 -1.87 2.29
C PRO A 140 -14.25 -0.44 2.85
N THR A 141 -14.53 -0.30 4.13
CA THR A 141 -14.63 1.01 4.81
C THR A 141 -13.46 1.15 5.79
N CYS A 142 -12.85 2.34 5.85
CA CYS A 142 -11.83 2.61 6.87
C CYS A 142 -12.41 2.44 8.28
N ALA A 143 -11.56 2.16 9.25
CA ALA A 143 -11.96 2.17 10.65
C ALA A 143 -12.47 3.54 11.07
N ASP A 144 -13.19 3.58 12.18
CA ASP A 144 -13.84 4.81 12.60
C ASP A 144 -12.83 5.91 12.81
N ASP A 145 -11.64 5.64 13.34
CA ASP A 145 -10.49 6.55 13.53
C ASP A 145 -9.81 7.02 12.22
N GLY A 146 -10.16 6.43 11.08
CA GLY A 146 -9.56 6.71 9.77
C GLY A 146 -8.38 5.80 9.44
N SER A 147 -8.13 4.75 10.24
CA SER A 147 -7.15 3.73 9.92
C SER A 147 -7.61 2.88 8.74
N ILE A 148 -6.71 2.65 7.80
CA ILE A 148 -6.90 1.84 6.59
C ILE A 148 -5.99 0.63 6.71
N THR A 149 -6.56 -0.57 6.86
CA THR A 149 -5.80 -1.81 6.93
C THR A 149 -5.86 -2.53 5.59
N MET A 150 -4.71 -2.96 5.10
CA MET A 150 -4.57 -3.75 3.89
C MET A 150 -3.59 -4.90 4.09
N THR A 151 -3.71 -5.93 3.28
CA THR A 151 -2.70 -6.99 3.18
C THR A 151 -1.77 -6.64 2.03
N PHE A 152 -0.49 -6.51 2.33
CA PHE A 152 0.58 -6.28 1.37
C PHE A 152 1.34 -7.58 1.13
N ARG A 153 1.34 -8.06 -0.11
CA ARG A 153 2.11 -9.23 -0.53
C ARG A 153 3.51 -8.79 -0.93
N GLN A 154 4.51 -9.18 -0.15
CA GLN A 154 5.90 -9.06 -0.56
C GLN A 154 6.31 -10.33 -1.34
N ILE A 155 6.66 -10.16 -2.61
CA ILE A 155 7.07 -11.26 -3.50
C ILE A 155 8.55 -11.61 -3.31
N ASN A 156 9.44 -10.63 -3.45
CA ASN A 156 10.89 -10.76 -3.34
C ASN A 156 11.50 -9.69 -2.41
N GLN A 157 12.83 -9.64 -2.35
CA GLN A 157 13.60 -8.82 -1.40
C GLN A 157 13.44 -7.31 -1.62
N ASP A 158 13.15 -6.87 -2.85
CA ASP A 158 13.03 -5.45 -3.24
C ASP A 158 11.59 -4.89 -3.08
N GLY A 159 10.69 -5.69 -2.50
CA GLY A 159 9.30 -5.31 -2.24
C GLY A 159 9.02 -4.82 -0.82
N ALA A 160 10.01 -4.72 0.07
CA ALA A 160 9.79 -4.37 1.48
C ALA A 160 9.90 -2.87 1.77
N GLY A 161 9.62 -2.49 3.01
CA GLY A 161 9.57 -1.11 3.49
C GLY A 161 10.92 -0.52 3.94
N PRO A 162 10.99 0.80 4.16
CA PRO A 162 9.85 1.63 4.56
C PRO A 162 8.91 1.97 3.41
N MET A 163 7.61 1.89 3.68
CA MET A 163 6.58 2.29 2.72
C MET A 163 6.25 3.77 2.89
N GLU A 164 6.09 4.46 1.77
CA GLU A 164 5.44 5.77 1.70
C GLU A 164 3.98 5.57 1.30
N ALA A 165 3.07 6.25 1.99
CA ALA A 165 1.64 6.24 1.67
C ALA A 165 1.13 7.61 1.26
N ALA A 166 0.15 7.62 0.36
CA ALA A 166 -0.64 8.79 0.05
C ALA A 166 -2.10 8.39 -0.18
N VAL A 167 -3.03 9.29 0.15
CA VAL A 167 -4.47 9.07 -0.04
C VAL A 167 -5.03 10.17 -0.93
N ASP A 168 -5.85 9.77 -1.90
CA ASP A 168 -6.69 10.65 -2.70
C ASP A 168 -8.15 10.55 -2.23
N GLY A 169 -8.72 11.69 -1.85
CA GLY A 169 -10.11 11.79 -1.42
C GLY A 169 -11.10 12.26 -2.48
N THR A 170 -10.66 12.65 -3.68
CA THR A 170 -11.50 13.41 -4.63
C THR A 170 -11.49 12.90 -6.07
N SER A 171 -10.36 12.42 -6.59
CA SER A 171 -10.23 12.11 -8.01
C SER A 171 -10.46 10.64 -8.36
N GLY A 172 -10.46 9.76 -7.36
CA GLY A 172 -10.59 8.32 -7.57
C GLY A 172 -9.32 7.68 -8.13
N GLY A 173 -8.15 8.24 -7.83
CA GLY A 173 -6.85 7.77 -8.31
C GLY A 173 -6.49 8.26 -9.71
N THR A 174 -7.02 9.39 -10.17
CA THR A 174 -6.80 9.91 -11.52
C THR A 174 -5.98 11.20 -11.57
N ASP A 175 -5.99 11.99 -10.50
CA ASP A 175 -5.26 13.26 -10.38
C ASP A 175 -4.13 13.13 -9.36
N PRO A 176 -2.85 13.27 -9.76
CA PRO A 176 -1.73 13.25 -8.81
C PRO A 176 -1.80 14.36 -7.76
N ALA A 177 -2.39 15.52 -8.07
CA ALA A 177 -2.52 16.62 -7.12
C ALA A 177 -3.54 16.35 -6.00
N ALA A 178 -4.41 15.36 -6.19
CA ALA A 178 -5.39 14.96 -5.19
C ALA A 178 -4.82 14.05 -4.09
N PHE A 179 -3.65 13.45 -4.33
CA PHE A 179 -2.96 12.62 -3.34
C PHE A 179 -2.26 13.47 -2.27
N GLN A 180 -2.62 13.24 -1.02
CA GLN A 180 -1.95 13.85 0.14
C GLN A 180 -1.13 12.79 0.88
N PRO A 181 0.08 13.11 1.36
CA PRO A 181 0.87 12.20 2.18
C PRO A 181 0.09 11.67 3.39
N ALA A 182 0.24 10.38 3.66
CA ALA A 182 -0.42 9.67 4.74
C ALA A 182 0.61 8.90 5.57
N GLU A 183 0.33 8.73 6.85
CA GLU A 183 1.24 8.05 7.78
C GLU A 183 1.04 6.53 7.69
N VAL A 184 2.12 5.78 7.51
CA VAL A 184 2.12 4.32 7.65
C VAL A 184 2.34 3.99 9.13
N THR A 185 1.29 3.55 9.81
CA THR A 185 1.31 3.26 11.26
C THR A 185 1.66 1.80 11.58
N GLN A 186 1.55 0.93 10.58
CA GLN A 186 2.07 -0.44 10.61
C GLN A 186 2.64 -0.73 9.22
N ASP A 187 3.94 -1.05 9.16
CA ASP A 187 4.69 -1.16 7.91
C ASP A 187 5.15 -2.60 7.65
N VAL A 188 5.54 -2.86 6.40
CA VAL A 188 6.21 -4.09 5.98
C VAL A 188 7.62 -4.09 6.57
N PRO A 189 8.01 -5.08 7.39
CA PRO A 189 9.35 -5.16 7.95
C PRO A 189 10.42 -5.20 6.84
N GLY A 190 11.26 -4.16 6.79
CA GLY A 190 12.42 -4.06 5.90
C GLY A 190 13.63 -3.44 6.60
N ILE A 191 14.82 -3.64 6.03
CA ILE A 191 16.11 -3.17 6.55
C ILE A 191 16.67 -2.11 5.59
N GLY A 192 17.07 -0.96 6.14
CA GLY A 192 17.70 0.13 5.38
C GLY A 192 16.72 1.07 4.67
N PHE A 193 17.25 2.00 3.87
CA PHE A 193 16.48 3.05 3.18
C PHE A 193 15.78 2.54 1.90
N GLY A 194 16.15 1.36 1.41
CA GLY A 194 15.74 0.82 0.12
C GLY A 194 14.73 -0.30 0.14
N GLY A 195 14.19 -0.71 1.30
CA GLY A 195 13.15 -1.75 1.26
C GLY A 195 13.62 -3.19 1.36
N LEU A 196 14.85 -3.47 1.82
CA LEU A 196 15.40 -4.82 1.69
C LEU A 196 14.91 -5.76 2.78
N SER A 197 14.34 -6.89 2.41
CA SER A 197 13.92 -7.93 3.38
C SER A 197 14.27 -9.32 2.89
N LEU A 198 14.47 -10.24 3.84
CA LEU A 198 14.68 -11.67 3.56
C LEU A 198 13.36 -12.42 3.33
N ALA A 199 12.21 -11.73 3.43
CA ALA A 199 10.91 -12.32 3.18
C ALA A 199 10.66 -12.48 1.67
N THR A 200 10.06 -13.61 1.33
CA THR A 200 9.57 -13.92 -0.01
C THR A 200 8.18 -14.53 0.14
N ASN A 201 7.28 -14.28 -0.82
CA ASN A 201 5.90 -14.77 -0.82
C ASN A 201 5.19 -14.65 0.54
N THR A 202 5.30 -13.46 1.15
CA THR A 202 4.81 -13.20 2.50
C THR A 202 3.79 -12.08 2.51
N ASP A 203 2.66 -12.32 3.14
CA ASP A 203 1.59 -11.36 3.40
C ASP A 203 1.86 -10.60 4.70
N PHE A 204 1.97 -9.29 4.62
CA PHE A 204 2.12 -8.40 5.76
C PHE A 204 0.88 -7.53 5.94
N PRO A 205 0.38 -7.35 7.18
CA PRO A 205 -0.58 -6.30 7.45
C PRO A 205 0.12 -4.93 7.32
N VAL A 206 -0.47 -4.05 6.54
CA VAL A 206 -0.08 -2.64 6.45
C VAL A 206 -1.25 -1.79 6.91
N THR A 207 -0.97 -0.82 7.78
CA THR A 207 -1.96 0.15 8.24
C THR A 207 -1.52 1.55 7.87
N VAL A 208 -2.41 2.29 7.21
CA VAL A 208 -2.23 3.69 6.82
C VAL A 208 -3.27 4.54 7.51
N GLN A 209 -2.84 5.65 8.13
CA GLN A 209 -3.74 6.63 8.72
C GLN A 209 -4.17 7.65 7.66
N MET A 210 -5.48 7.80 7.46
CA MET A 210 -6.01 8.85 6.58
C MET A 210 -5.51 10.25 6.99
N PRO A 211 -5.14 11.12 6.02
CA PRO A 211 -4.73 12.49 6.29
C PRO A 211 -5.80 13.27 7.08
N ALA A 212 -5.35 14.04 8.06
CA ALA A 212 -6.25 14.77 8.94
C ALA A 212 -7.10 15.78 8.16
N GLY A 213 -8.42 15.69 8.30
CA GLY A 213 -9.33 16.54 7.56
C GLY A 213 -9.58 16.07 6.12
N MET A 214 -9.18 14.88 5.69
CA MET A 214 -9.58 14.34 4.40
C MET A 214 -11.00 13.76 4.42
N THR A 215 -11.72 13.94 3.31
CA THR A 215 -13.05 13.34 3.07
C THR A 215 -13.01 12.52 1.81
N CYS A 216 -13.72 11.39 1.78
CA CYS A 216 -13.89 10.59 0.57
C CYS A 216 -15.10 11.10 -0.20
N ASP A 217 -14.84 11.86 -1.25
CA ASP A 217 -15.86 12.55 -2.06
C ASP A 217 -15.84 12.06 -3.52
N ALA A 218 -14.92 11.17 -3.90
CA ALA A 218 -14.88 10.62 -5.25
C ALA A 218 -16.06 9.68 -5.52
N THR A 219 -16.44 9.61 -6.80
CA THR A 219 -17.35 8.60 -7.35
C THR A 219 -16.59 7.84 -8.44
N VAL A 220 -16.43 6.53 -8.26
CA VAL A 220 -15.59 5.69 -9.12
C VAL A 220 -16.30 4.37 -9.36
N GLY A 221 -16.38 3.94 -10.61
CA GLY A 221 -16.94 2.63 -10.95
C GLY A 221 -18.37 2.38 -10.44
N GLY A 222 -19.17 3.43 -10.28
CA GLY A 222 -20.54 3.35 -9.73
C GLY A 222 -20.62 3.36 -8.20
N ALA A 223 -19.50 3.35 -7.48
CA ALA A 223 -19.45 3.56 -6.03
C ALA A 223 -19.21 5.04 -5.70
N SER A 224 -19.85 5.54 -4.64
CA SER A 224 -19.65 6.88 -4.08
C SER A 224 -18.91 6.80 -2.73
N ASN A 225 -18.55 7.95 -2.15
CA ASN A 225 -17.79 8.02 -0.90
C ASN A 225 -16.43 7.30 -1.02
N VAL A 226 -15.80 7.37 -2.19
CA VAL A 226 -14.57 6.62 -2.49
C VAL A 226 -13.34 7.48 -2.19
N CYS A 227 -12.37 6.88 -1.51
CA CYS A 227 -10.99 7.31 -1.49
C CYS A 227 -10.12 6.21 -2.11
N VAL A 228 -8.93 6.59 -2.56
CA VAL A 228 -7.90 5.65 -3.00
C VAL A 228 -6.65 5.86 -2.16
N VAL A 229 -6.18 4.80 -1.50
CA VAL A 229 -4.86 4.78 -0.86
C VAL A 229 -3.85 4.15 -1.82
N ARG A 230 -2.64 4.71 -1.85
CA ARG A 230 -1.50 4.20 -2.60
C ARG A 230 -0.33 4.06 -1.63
N VAL A 231 0.37 2.93 -1.71
CA VAL A 231 1.61 2.67 -0.99
C VAL A 231 2.72 2.31 -1.97
N ARG A 232 3.94 2.75 -1.71
CA ARG A 232 5.13 2.39 -2.49
C ARG A 232 6.38 2.44 -1.64
N ASN A 233 7.42 1.69 -2.00
CA ASN A 233 8.73 1.78 -1.36
C ASN A 233 9.68 2.74 -2.10
N GLY A 234 10.89 2.90 -1.58
CA GLY A 234 11.94 3.76 -2.15
C GLY A 234 12.87 3.09 -3.17
N ALA A 235 12.51 1.93 -3.74
CA ALA A 235 13.38 1.17 -4.62
C ALA A 235 13.77 1.95 -5.89
N ALA A 236 15.07 1.92 -6.24
CA ALA A 236 15.59 2.68 -7.38
C ALA A 236 15.20 2.08 -8.74
N ALA A 237 15.07 0.74 -8.81
CA ALA A 237 14.57 0.03 -9.99
C ALA A 237 13.12 0.43 -10.34
N GLY A 238 12.40 0.96 -9.37
CA GLY A 238 11.11 1.61 -9.50
C GLY A 238 10.41 1.56 -8.15
N PRO A 239 9.83 2.67 -7.65
CA PRO A 239 9.02 2.58 -6.43
C PRO A 239 7.91 1.54 -6.63
N PHE A 240 8.04 0.41 -5.93
CA PHE A 240 7.14 -0.72 -6.04
C PHE A 240 6.08 -0.65 -4.96
N GLY A 241 4.86 -1.05 -5.27
CA GLY A 241 3.81 -1.16 -4.28
C GLY A 241 2.45 -1.48 -4.88
N GLY A 242 1.44 -0.76 -4.42
CA GLY A 242 0.05 -1.01 -4.80
C GLY A 242 -0.90 0.08 -4.35
N SER A 243 -2.17 -0.11 -4.69
CA SER A 243 -3.24 0.80 -4.27
C SER A 243 -4.53 0.05 -3.97
N ALA A 244 -5.38 0.65 -3.14
CA ALA A 244 -6.66 0.10 -2.74
C ALA A 244 -7.73 1.19 -2.71
N ALA A 245 -8.96 0.82 -3.10
CA ALA A 245 -10.13 1.67 -2.94
C ALA A 245 -10.86 1.34 -1.64
N PHE A 246 -11.35 2.38 -0.98
CA PHE A 246 -12.11 2.23 0.27
C PHE A 246 -13.13 3.36 0.40
N THR A 247 -14.07 3.18 1.32
CA THR A 247 -15.05 4.19 1.72
C THR A 247 -14.74 4.78 3.08
N GLN A 248 -15.18 6.01 3.32
CA GLN A 248 -15.06 6.63 4.64
C GLN A 248 -16.22 6.25 5.54
N SER A 249 -15.94 5.86 6.80
CA SER A 249 -17.00 5.72 7.79
C SER A 249 -17.64 7.07 8.11
N ALA A 250 -18.90 7.06 8.56
CA ALA A 250 -19.59 8.30 8.95
C ALA A 250 -18.86 9.02 10.11
N ALA A 251 -18.30 8.26 11.06
CA ALA A 251 -17.54 8.81 12.18
C ALA A 251 -16.20 9.41 11.72
N ALA A 252 -15.50 8.73 10.81
CA ALA A 252 -14.27 9.23 10.20
C ALA A 252 -14.50 10.55 9.45
N ARG A 253 -15.56 10.60 8.63
CA ARG A 253 -15.97 11.81 7.90
C ARG A 253 -16.30 12.95 8.85
N LYS A 254 -17.03 12.68 9.93
CA LYS A 254 -17.36 13.68 10.96
C LYS A 254 -16.09 14.25 11.59
N ARG A 255 -15.12 13.42 11.98
CA ARG A 255 -13.84 13.90 12.55
C ARG A 255 -13.04 14.73 11.57
N ALA A 256 -13.00 14.35 10.29
CA ALA A 256 -12.34 15.13 9.26
C ALA A 256 -12.95 16.55 9.13
N ILE A 257 -14.28 16.64 9.08
CA ILE A 257 -14.98 17.93 9.01
C ILE A 257 -14.72 18.76 10.28
N GLN A 258 -14.79 18.15 11.46
CA GLN A 258 -14.48 18.82 12.73
C GLN A 258 -13.04 19.35 12.77
N TYR A 259 -12.07 18.59 12.25
CA TYR A 259 -10.68 19.03 12.13
C TYR A 259 -10.57 20.27 11.23
N ARG A 260 -11.20 20.26 10.04
CA ARG A 260 -11.24 21.42 9.13
C ARG A 260 -11.81 22.66 9.80
N LEU A 261 -12.93 22.53 10.52
CA LEU A 261 -13.57 23.63 11.25
C LEU A 261 -12.66 24.20 12.34
N LYS A 262 -12.02 23.33 13.14
CA LYS A 262 -11.08 23.74 14.19
C LYS A 262 -9.87 24.48 13.63
N LYS A 263 -9.30 24.00 12.51
CA LYS A 263 -8.17 24.64 11.84
C LYS A 263 -8.52 26.02 11.31
N ARG A 264 -9.64 26.17 10.59
CA ARG A 264 -10.13 27.47 10.11
C ARG A 264 -10.37 28.45 11.26
N ALA A 265 -10.97 27.99 12.36
CA ALA A 265 -11.19 28.83 13.53
C ALA A 265 -9.87 29.31 14.18
N ALA A 266 -8.84 28.45 14.20
CA ALA A 266 -7.52 28.81 14.71
C ALA A 266 -6.79 29.81 13.80
N GLU A 267 -6.88 29.63 12.48
CA GLU A 267 -6.33 30.55 11.49
C GLU A 267 -6.98 31.93 11.57
N ASN A 268 -8.31 31.99 11.67
CA ASN A 268 -9.03 33.26 11.84
C ASN A 268 -8.62 33.99 13.12
N ARG A 269 -8.48 33.27 14.25
CA ARG A 269 -7.97 33.87 15.50
C ARG A 269 -6.55 34.40 15.33
N ARG A 270 -5.67 33.65 14.67
CA ARG A 270 -4.29 34.08 14.40
C ARG A 270 -4.27 35.33 13.52
N ARG A 271 -5.10 35.38 12.49
CA ARG A 271 -5.22 36.55 11.60
C ARG A 271 -5.68 37.79 12.36
N HIS A 272 -6.70 37.66 13.21
CA HIS A 272 -7.21 38.77 14.01
C HIS A 272 -6.15 39.32 14.98
N LEU A 273 -5.32 38.46 15.58
CA LEU A 273 -4.20 38.88 16.43
C LEU A 273 -3.09 39.62 15.67
N LEU A 274 -2.94 39.36 14.37
CA LEU A 274 -1.93 40.01 13.53
C LEU A 274 -2.42 41.33 12.93
N GLU A 275 -3.71 41.44 12.60
CA GLU A 275 -4.33 42.65 12.04
C GLU A 275 -4.76 43.66 13.13
N GLY A 276 -4.83 43.25 14.40
CA GLY A 276 -5.15 44.11 15.54
C GLY A 276 -3.94 44.79 16.21
N ARG A 277 -2.77 44.78 15.57
CA ARG A 277 -1.57 45.56 15.93
C ARG A 277 -1.32 46.64 14.89
#